data_AF-A0A4Y8CE05-F1
#
_entry.id   AF-A0A4Y8CE05-F1
#
_cell.length_a   1.000
_cell.length_b   1.000
_cell.length_c   1.000
_cell.angle_alpha   90.00
_cell.angle_beta   90.00
_cell.angle_gamma   90.00
#
_symmetry.space_group_name_H-M   'P 1'
#
loop_
_entity.id
_entity.type
_entity.pdbx_description
1 polymer ?
#
loop_
_entity_poly.entity_id
_entity_poly.type
_entity_poly.pdbx_seq_one_letter_code
_entity_poly.pdbx_strand_id
1 'polypeptide(L)' 'MKPIDEELLLEQLIDNVKNCKDLEAAKALLFEICGHDAILEKAVDYCIFCHEGQFRKSGEPYAVHPILV' A
#
# COMPACT_ATOMS: atom_id res chain seq x y z
N MET A 1 -9.75 -2.02 -29.21
CA MET A 1 -9.50 -1.80 -27.78
C MET A 1 -10.32 -0.59 -27.37
N LYS A 2 -11.24 -0.71 -26.40
CA LYS A 2 -11.84 0.49 -25.81
C LYS A 2 -10.72 1.24 -25.06
N PRO A 3 -10.68 2.58 -25.09
CA PRO A 3 -9.74 3.31 -24.25
C PRO A 3 -9.98 2.86 -22.81
N ILE A 4 -8.90 2.49 -22.12
CA ILE A 4 -8.95 2.27 -20.69
C ILE A 4 -9.33 3.62 -20.10
N ASP A 5 -10.43 3.63 -19.34
CA ASP A 5 -10.88 4.83 -18.67
C ASP A 5 -9.95 5.07 -17.47
N GLU A 6 -9.02 6.02 -17.64
CA GLU A 6 -8.01 6.36 -16.63
C GLU A 6 -8.67 6.84 -15.33
N GLU A 7 -9.86 7.46 -15.40
CA GLU A 7 -10.64 7.89 -14.24
C GLU A 7 -11.15 6.68 -13.46
N LEU A 8 -11.70 5.68 -14.15
CA LEU A 8 -12.15 4.43 -13.54
C LEU A 8 -11.00 3.68 -12.86
N LEU A 9 -9.80 3.67 -13.47
CA LEU A 9 -8.62 3.04 -12.85
C LEU A 9 -8.19 3.76 -11.57
N LEU A 10 -8.20 5.09 -11.57
CA LEU A 10 -7.84 5.88 -10.40
C LEU A 10 -8.84 5.67 -9.26
N GLU A 11 -10.13 5.63 -9.55
CA GLU A 11 -11.18 5.34 -8.56
C GLU A 11 -10.98 3.95 -7.93
N GLN A 12 -10.71 2.93 -8.75
CA GLN A 12 -10.43 1.57 -8.27
C GLN A 12 -9.18 1.54 -7.38
N LEU A 13 -8.12 2.24 -7.77
CA LEU A 13 -6.90 2.32 -6.97
C LEU A 13 -7.18 2.97 -5.61
N ILE A 14 -7.90 4.09 -5.59
CA ILE A 14 -8.26 4.79 -4.35
C ILE A 14 -9.08 3.87 -3.44
N ASP A 15 -10.03 3.11 -3.99
CA ASP A 15 -10.83 2.18 -3.22
C ASP A 15 -10.02 1.00 -2.69
N ASN A 16 -9.07 0.47 -3.47
CA ASN A 16 -8.15 -0.57 -3.01
C ASN A 16 -7.29 -0.07 -1.84
N VAL A 17 -6.73 1.14 -1.94
CA VAL A 17 -5.94 1.78 -0.88
C VAL A 17 -6.77 1.96 0.40
N LYS A 18 -8.00 2.50 0.28
CA LYS A 18 -8.88 2.74 1.43
C LYS A 18 -9.26 1.47 2.18
N ASN A 19 -9.42 0.36 1.47
CA ASN A 19 -9.89 -0.90 2.03
C ASN A 19 -8.75 -1.87 2.41
N CYS A 20 -7.50 -1.52 2.13
CA CYS A 20 -6.35 -2.34 2.48
C CYS A 20 -6.10 -2.34 3.99
N LYS A 21 -5.98 -3.53 4.59
CA LYS A 21 -5.94 -3.74 6.04
C LYS A 21 -4.79 -4.61 6.55
N ASP A 22 -4.01 -5.17 5.65
CA ASP A 22 -2.88 -6.02 5.99
C ASP A 22 -1.61 -5.58 5.26
N LEU A 23 -0.47 -5.93 5.84
CA LEU A 23 0.83 -5.47 5.34
C LEU A 23 1.21 -6.11 4.01
N GLU A 24 0.81 -7.36 3.77
CA GLU A 24 1.18 -8.06 2.54
C GLU A 24 0.41 -7.48 1.34
N ALA A 25 -0.89 -7.20 1.50
CA ALA A 25 -1.68 -6.51 0.49
C ALA A 25 -1.16 -5.08 0.23
N ALA A 26 -0.76 -4.35 1.28
CA ALA A 26 -0.21 -3.02 1.15
C ALA A 26 1.11 -3.02 0.34
N LYS A 27 2.00 -3.97 0.64
CA LYS A 27 3.24 -4.20 -0.12
C LYS A 27 2.95 -4.53 -1.58
N ALA A 28 2.07 -5.49 -1.82
CA ALA A 28 1.71 -5.92 -3.17
C ALA A 28 1.18 -4.74 -4.01
N LEU A 29 0.28 -3.93 -3.43
CA LEU A 29 -0.30 -2.78 -4.12
C LEU A 29 0.76 -1.72 -4.44
N LEU A 30 1.66 -1.41 -3.50
CA LEU A 30 2.75 -0.47 -3.73
C LEU A 30 3.69 -0.97 -4.86
N PHE A 31 4.08 -2.24 -4.84
CA PHE A 31 5.01 -2.80 -5.83
C PHE A 31 4.37 -2.99 -7.21
N GLU A 32 3.05 -3.17 -7.29
CA GLU A 32 2.31 -3.19 -8.56
C GLU A 32 2.37 -1.80 -9.24
N ILE A 33 2.28 -0.72 -8.46
CA ILE A 33 2.23 0.66 -8.98
C ILE A 33 3.63 1.22 -9.25
N CYS A 34 4.54 1.07 -8.30
CA CYS A 34 5.89 1.66 -8.37
C CYS A 34 6.91 0.74 -9.05
N GLY A 35 6.58 -0.54 -9.23
CA GLY A 35 7.55 -1.58 -9.59
C GLY A 35 8.38 -2.04 -8.39
N HIS A 36 9.06 -3.18 -8.55
CA HIS A 36 9.94 -3.73 -7.52
C HIS A 36 11.35 -3.14 -7.66
N ASP A 37 11.85 -2.53 -6.59
CA ASP A 37 13.20 -1.99 -6.48
C ASP A 37 13.80 -2.28 -5.09
N ALA A 38 15.11 -2.48 -5.03
CA ALA A 38 15.80 -2.88 -3.80
C ALA A 38 15.85 -1.76 -2.73
N ILE A 39 15.82 -0.48 -3.14
CA ILE A 39 15.73 0.65 -2.21
C ILE A 39 14.31 0.74 -1.66
N LEU A 40 13.31 0.57 -2.54
CA LEU A 40 11.90 0.57 -2.12
C LEU A 40 11.60 -0.57 -1.14
N GLU A 41 12.07 -1.79 -1.42
CA GLU A 41 11.92 -2.94 -0.52
C GLU A 41 12.52 -2.65 0.87
N LYS A 42 13.75 -2.12 0.92
CA LYS A 42 14.39 -1.71 2.18
C LYS A 42 13.63 -0.60 2.91
N ALA A 43 13.07 0.36 2.18
CA ALA A 43 12.28 1.43 2.78
C ALA A 43 11.00 0.89 3.42
N VAL A 44 10.34 -0.06 2.75
CA VAL A 44 9.15 -0.73 3.28
C VAL A 44 9.48 -1.56 4.51
N ASP A 45 10.55 -2.36 4.46
CA ASP A 45 10.99 -3.15 5.61
C ASP A 45 11.35 -2.26 6.81
N TYR A 46 12.05 -1.15 6.57
CA TYR A 46 12.37 -0.18 7.61
C TYR A 46 11.11 0.49 8.19
N CYS A 47 10.14 0.83 7.35
CA CYS A 47 8.85 1.35 7.78
C CYS A 47 8.11 0.35 8.69
N ILE A 48 8.06 -0.92 8.30
CA ILE A 48 7.45 -1.99 9.11
C ILE A 48 8.16 -2.11 10.46
N PHE A 49 9.49 -2.12 10.46
CA PHE A 49 10.30 -2.18 11.69
C PHE A 49 10.03 -1.00 12.62
N CYS A 50 10.02 0.24 12.10
CA CYS A 50 9.78 1.44 12.92
C CYS A 50 8.38 1.50 13.54
N HIS A 51 7.41 0.81 12.94
CA HIS A 51 6.02 0.75 13.39
C HIS A 51 5.62 -0.60 13.99
N GLU A 52 6.58 -1.46 14.34
CA GLU A 52 6.32 -2.73 15.01
C GLU A 52 5.55 -2.50 16.34
N GLY A 53 4.52 -3.31 16.58
CA GLY A 53 3.65 -3.19 17.75
C GLY A 53 2.72 -1.98 17.76
N GLN A 54 2.76 -1.13 16.72
CA GLN A 54 1.83 -0.02 16.56
C GLN A 54 0.61 -0.45 15.74
N PHE A 55 -0.57 0.00 16.16
CA PHE A 55 -1.84 -0.35 15.53
C PHE A 55 -2.67 0.90 15.27
N ARG A 56 -3.46 0.88 14.19
CA ARG A 56 -4.50 1.88 13.93
C ARG A 56 -5.63 1.74 14.96
N LYS A 57 -6.48 2.78 15.07
CA LYS A 57 -7.70 2.72 15.90
C LYS A 57 -8.64 1.57 15.51
N SER A 58 -8.60 1.15 14.24
CA SER A 58 -9.36 0.05 13.66
C SER A 58 -8.72 -1.33 13.88
N GLY A 59 -7.51 -1.39 14.44
CA GLY A 59 -6.83 -2.64 14.84
C GLY A 59 -5.81 -3.17 13.84
N GLU A 60 -5.70 -2.60 12.63
CA GLU A 60 -4.68 -3.03 11.66
C GLU A 60 -3.27 -2.54 12.06
N PRO A 61 -2.20 -3.23 11.62
CA PRO A 61 -0.83 -2.73 11.80
C PRO A 61 -0.68 -1.31 11.27
N TYR A 62 -0.05 -0.43 12.06
CA TYR A 62 0.04 0.98 11.69
C TYR A 62 0.79 1.21 10.38
N ALA A 63 1.83 0.39 10.11
CA ALA A 63 2.65 0.47 8.90
C ALA A 63 1.85 0.37 7.58
N VAL A 64 0.62 -0.16 7.57
CA VAL A 64 -0.25 -0.12 6.37
C VAL A 64 -0.47 1.33 5.89
N HIS A 65 -0.61 2.29 6.79
CA HIS A 65 -0.84 3.69 6.44
C HIS A 65 0.34 4.36 5.72
N PRO A 66 1.56 4.41 6.29
CA PRO A 66 2.73 5.00 5.63
C PRO A 66 3.21 4.22 4.39
N ILE A 67 2.79 2.97 4.19
CA ILE A 67 3.04 2.24 2.92
C ILE A 67 2.13 2.74 1.78
N LEU A 68 0.91 3.20 2.10
CA LEU A 68 -0.14 3.51 1.12
C LEU A 68 -0.57 4.99 1.07
N VAL A 69 0.19 5.88 1.70
CA VAL A 69 -0.03 7.35 1.70
C VAL A 69 1.26 8.07 1.34
#